data_AF-A0A0F9MI47-F1
#
_entry.id   AF-A0A0F9MI47-F1
#
_cell.length_a   1.000
_cell.length_b   1.000
_cell.length_c   1.000
_cell.angle_alpha   90.00
_cell.angle_beta   90.00
_cell.angle_gamma   90.00
#
_symmetry.space_group_name_H-M   'P 1'
#
loop_
_entity.id
_entity.type
_entity.pdbx_description
1 polymer ?
#
loop_
_entity_poly.entity_id
_entity_poly.type
_entity_poly.pdbx_seq_one_letter_code
_entity_poly.pdbx_strand_id
1 'polypeptide(L)' 'MKAFEAWYAGELIEHEKGYCMIAWRAALEWFYDKLGHSEEHGELKDLINKELEDK' A
#
# COMPACT_ATOMS: atom_id res chain seq x y z
N MET A 1 -0.66 -2.40 5.96
CA MET A 1 -0.20 -3.50 5.11
C MET A 1 -1.21 -4.65 5.06
N LYS A 2 -2.41 -4.49 5.63
CA LYS A 2 -3.42 -5.55 5.69
C LYS A 2 -4.03 -5.84 4.32
N ALA A 3 -4.17 -4.82 3.48
CA ALA A 3 -4.67 -5.02 2.12
C ALA A 3 -3.66 -5.83 1.28
N PHE A 4 -2.37 -5.54 1.42
CA PHE A 4 -1.31 -6.35 0.82
C PHE A 4 -1.35 -7.80 1.32
N GLU A 5 -1.45 -8.02 2.63
CA GLU A 5 -1.49 -9.37 3.21
C GLU A 5 -2.72 -10.17 2.76
N ALA A 6 -3.89 -9.52 2.69
CA ALA A 6 -5.11 -10.13 2.19
C ALA A 6 -5.00 -10.49 0.69
N TRP A 7 -4.35 -9.65 -0.11
CA TRP A 7 -4.06 -9.94 -1.52
C TRP A 7 -2.99 -11.04 -1.68
N TYR A 8 -1.97 -11.04 -0.83
CA TYR A 8 -0.82 -11.95 -0.88
C TYR A 8 -1.14 -13.37 -0.35
N ALA A 9 -2.30 -13.59 0.25
CA ALA A 9 -2.68 -14.78 1.03
C ALA A 9 -2.69 -16.16 0.29
N GLY A 10 -2.13 -16.27 -0.91
CA GLY A 10 -2.30 -17.42 -1.80
C GLY A 10 -1.05 -18.23 -2.17
N GLU A 11 -0.10 -17.67 -2.94
CA GLU A 11 0.70 -18.54 -3.84
C GLU A 11 2.16 -18.15 -4.10
N LEU A 12 2.79 -17.31 -3.28
CA LEU A 12 4.20 -16.90 -3.50
C LEU A 12 5.15 -17.37 -2.41
N ILE A 13 6.36 -17.71 -2.84
CA ILE A 13 7.43 -18.25 -2.01
C ILE A 13 7.79 -17.21 -0.94
N GLU A 14 7.93 -17.62 0.32
CA GLU A 14 8.08 -16.73 1.48
C GLU A 14 9.22 -15.69 1.33
N HIS A 15 10.26 -16.02 0.56
CA HIS A 15 11.38 -15.10 0.27
C HIS A 15 11.01 -13.93 -0.67
N GLU A 16 9.96 -14.05 -1.48
CA GLU A 16 9.47 -13.00 -2.38
C GLU A 16 8.55 -12.02 -1.63
N LYS A 17 7.93 -12.44 -0.53
CA LYS A 17 7.05 -11.62 0.31
C LYS A 17 7.72 -10.30 0.73
N GLY A 18 8.99 -10.38 1.16
CA GLY A 18 9.77 -9.21 1.58
C GLY A 18 9.91 -8.16 0.48
N TYR A 19 10.29 -8.61 -0.72
CA TYR A 19 10.44 -7.71 -1.88
C TYR A 19 9.09 -7.15 -2.34
N CYS A 20 8.04 -7.98 -2.36
CA CYS A 20 6.69 -7.55 -2.70
C CYS A 20 6.14 -6.50 -1.71
N MET A 21 6.40 -6.64 -0.40
CA MET A 21 6.03 -5.63 0.59
C MET A 21 6.75 -4.30 0.37
N ILE A 22 8.05 -4.34 0.06
CA ILE A 22 8.84 -3.14 -0.24
C ILE A 22 8.27 -2.43 -1.48
N ALA A 23 8.01 -3.19 -2.55
CA ALA A 23 7.44 -2.66 -3.79
C ALA A 23 6.04 -2.08 -3.58
N TRP A 24 5.18 -2.78 -2.83
CA TRP A 24 3.84 -2.32 -2.47
C TRP A 24 3.88 -0.99 -1.72
N ARG A 25 4.73 -0.89 -0.69
CA ARG A 25 4.93 0.35 0.07
C ARG A 25 5.39 1.50 -0.82
N ALA A 26 6.39 1.27 -1.67
CA ALA A 26 6.90 2.30 -2.58
C ALA A 26 5.83 2.78 -3.57
N ALA A 27 4.98 1.88 -4.06
CA ALA A 27 3.86 2.23 -4.94
C ALA A 27 2.83 3.10 -4.23
N LEU A 28 2.47 2.77 -2.98
CA LEU A 28 1.56 3.56 -2.15
C LEU A 28 2.11 4.96 -1.86
N GLU A 29 3.37 5.06 -1.46
CA GLU A 29 4.04 6.35 -1.20
C GLU A 29 4.08 7.22 -2.47
N TRP A 30 4.39 6.62 -3.63
CA TRP A 30 4.35 7.32 -4.92
C TRP A 30 2.93 7.79 -5.27
N PHE A 31 1.93 6.93 -5.08
CA PHE A 31 0.54 7.26 -5.42
C PHE A 31 0.02 8.39 -4.52
N TYR A 32 0.34 8.35 -3.23
CA TYR A 32 0.00 9.41 -2.27
C TYR A 32 0.58 10.77 -2.69
N ASP A 33 1.83 10.81 -3.16
CA ASP A 33 2.49 12.02 -3.68
C ASP A 33 1.81 12.55 -4.95
N LYS A 34 1.30 11.67 -5.83
CA LYS A 34 0.62 12.08 -7.07
C LYS A 34 -0.82 12.52 -6.87
N LEU A 35 -1.47 12.09 -5.80
CA LEU A 35 -2.82 12.57 -5.50
C LEU A 35 -2.77 14.06 -5.16
N GLY A 36 -3.51 14.87 -5.94
CA GLY A 36 -3.68 16.29 -5.67
C GLY A 36 -4.29 16.54 -4.27
N HIS A 37 -4.17 17.77 -3.77
CA HIS A 37 -4.73 18.18 -2.47
C HIS A 37 -6.24 18.52 -2.52
N SER A 38 -6.98 18.01 -3.51
CA SER A 38 -8.42 18.18 -3.59
C SER A 38 -9.15 17.29 -2.58
N GLU A 39 -10.31 17.75 -2.11
CA GLU A 39 -11.24 16.95 -1.29
C GLU A 39 -11.60 15.61 -1.96
N GLU A 40 -11.67 15.59 -3.29
CA GLU A 40 -11.94 14.40 -4.11
C GLU A 40 -10.97 13.23 -3.84
N HIS A 41 -9.74 13.52 -3.40
CA HIS A 41 -8.73 12.51 -3.11
C HIS A 41 -8.51 12.25 -1.62
N GLY A 42 -9.29 12.90 -0.73
CA GLY A 42 -9.12 12.80 0.72
C GLY A 42 -9.27 11.38 1.24
N GLU A 43 -10.38 10.72 0.91
CA GLU A 43 -10.65 9.34 1.33
C GLU A 43 -9.57 8.36 0.86
N LEU A 44 -9.06 8.54 -0.36
CA LEU A 44 -8.03 7.68 -0.92
C LEU A 44 -6.67 7.89 -0.23
N LYS A 45 -6.34 9.15 0.09
CA LYS A 45 -5.15 9.47 0.89
C LYS A 45 -5.23 8.88 2.29
N ASP A 46 -6.40 8.93 2.93
CA ASP A 46 -6.62 8.35 4.25
C ASP A 46 -6.46 6.82 4.24
N LEU A 47 -7.00 6.16 3.21
CA LEU A 47 -6.83 4.71 3.01
C LEU A 47 -5.36 4.33 2.81
N ILE A 48 -4.63 5.09 1.99
CA ILE A 48 -3.20 4.86 1.77
C ILE A 48 -2.40 5.06 3.06
N ASN A 49 -2.64 6.14 3.80
CA ASN A 49 -1.97 6.40 5.09
C ASN A 49 -2.22 5.26 6.08
N LYS A 50 -3.48 4.83 6.21
CA LYS A 50 -3.83 3.71 7.09
C LYS A 50 -3.10 2.42 6.69
N GLU A 51 -2.99 2.17 5.39
CA GLU A 51 -2.27 1.01 4.89
C GLU A 51 -0.74 1.12 5.09
N LEU A 52 -0.16 2.32 5.08
CA LEU A 52 1.27 2.53 5.38
C LEU A 52 1.58 2.46 6.90
N GLU A 53 0.63 2.81 7.75
CA GLU A 53 0.78 2.80 9.22
C GLU A 53 0.58 1.42 9.86
N ASP A 54 -0.28 0.58 9.26
CA ASP A 54 -0.44 -0.82 9.65
C ASP A 54 0.85 -1.61 9.30
N LYS A 55 1.79 -1.69 10.24
CA LYS A 55 3.07 -2.43 10.12
C LYS A 55 2.89 -3.94 10.08
#